data_AF-A0A4R4NDR9-F1
#
_entry.id   AF-A0A4R4NDR9-F1
#
_cell.length_a   1.000
_cell.length_b   1.000
_cell.length_c   1.000
_cell.angle_alpha   90.00
_cell.angle_beta   90.00
_cell.angle_gamma   90.00
#
_symmetry.space_group_name_H-M   'P 1'
#
loop_
_entity.id
_entity.type
_entity.pdbx_description
1 polymer ?
#
loop_
_entity_poly.entity_id
_entity_poly.type
_entity_poly.pdbx_seq_one_letter_code
_entity_poly.pdbx_strand_id
1 'polypeptide(L)'
;RPDPPEVIVLTTFDADEYVLRALRAGASGFLLKHTPPAEILRAIARVAAGEPILSPTVTRRLIAHLSDTGAAARQQHATTALHQLSEREREVAIAVGRGKSNAEIAGELFMSVATVKAHISRIFTKLDLNNRTQVALLAHDAGLTG
;
A
#
# COMPACT_ATOMS: atom_id res chain seq x y z
N ARG A 1 13.45 -28.30 8.95
CA ARG A 1 14.74 -28.56 8.24
C ARG A 1 15.77 -27.60 8.85
N PRO A 2 17.00 -28.02 9.13
CA PRO A 2 17.94 -27.23 9.93
C PRO A 2 18.53 -26.01 9.20
N ASP A 3 18.29 -25.85 7.90
CA ASP A 3 18.70 -24.69 7.13
C ASP A 3 17.59 -24.36 6.11
N PRO A 4 16.82 -23.27 6.28
CA PRO A 4 15.82 -22.85 5.30
C PRO A 4 16.52 -22.38 4.02
N PRO A 5 15.92 -22.60 2.83
CA PRO A 5 16.53 -22.14 1.59
C PRO A 5 16.54 -20.61 1.53
N GLU A 6 17.59 -20.03 0.96
CA GLU A 6 17.62 -18.62 0.63
C GLU A 6 16.55 -18.30 -0.43
N VAL A 7 15.81 -17.20 -0.22
CA VAL A 7 14.66 -16.85 -1.07
C VAL A 7 14.94 -15.56 -1.83
N ILE A 8 14.92 -15.65 -3.16
CA ILE A 8 14.95 -14.48 -4.06
C ILE A 8 13.55 -14.27 -4.65
N VAL A 9 13.01 -13.07 -4.50
CA VAL A 9 11.73 -12.68 -5.08
C VAL A 9 11.95 -11.94 -6.41
N LEU A 10 11.29 -12.42 -7.47
CA LEU A 10 11.23 -11.78 -8.78
C LEU A 10 9.88 -11.10 -8.96
N THR A 11 9.84 -9.77 -9.04
CA THR A 11 8.58 -9.02 -9.15
C THR A 11 8.53 -8.10 -10.37
N THR A 12 7.33 -7.87 -10.88
CA THR A 12 7.02 -6.72 -11.74
C THR A 12 6.87 -5.48 -10.87
N PHE A 13 7.09 -4.29 -11.43
CA PHE A 13 7.30 -3.03 -10.73
C PHE A 13 6.14 -2.49 -9.86
N ASP A 14 5.02 -3.20 -9.69
CA ASP A 14 3.78 -2.66 -9.10
C ASP A 14 3.47 -3.14 -7.67
N ALA A 15 4.48 -3.50 -6.88
CA ALA A 15 4.24 -4.27 -5.67
C ALA A 15 5.04 -3.77 -4.45
N ASP A 16 5.03 -2.45 -4.20
CA ASP A 16 5.74 -1.82 -3.07
C ASP A 16 5.44 -2.50 -1.73
N GLU A 17 4.18 -2.87 -1.49
CA GLU A 17 3.75 -3.58 -0.29
C GLU A 17 4.31 -5.01 -0.21
N TYR A 18 4.43 -5.70 -1.35
CA TYR A 18 4.97 -7.07 -1.40
C TYR A 18 6.48 -7.10 -1.19
N VAL A 19 7.20 -6.08 -1.67
CA VAL A 19 8.64 -5.94 -1.44
C VAL A 19 8.93 -5.81 0.06
N LEU A 20 8.23 -4.89 0.72
CA LEU A 20 8.36 -4.69 2.17
C LEU A 20 7.92 -5.91 2.97
N ARG A 21 6.84 -6.58 2.56
CA ARG A 21 6.35 -7.78 3.23
C ARG A 21 7.33 -8.94 3.12
N ALA A 22 7.93 -9.19 1.96
CA ALA A 22 8.90 -10.27 1.82
C ALA A 22 10.24 -9.95 2.51
N LEU A 23 10.67 -8.68 2.57
CA LEU A 23 11.81 -8.30 3.41
C LEU A 23 11.55 -8.55 4.90
N ARG A 24 10.36 -8.17 5.40
CA ARG A 24 9.95 -8.48 6.78
C ARG A 24 9.84 -9.99 7.05
N ALA A 25 9.58 -10.78 6.02
CA ALA A 25 9.53 -12.24 6.09
C ALA A 25 10.91 -12.92 5.94
N GLY A 26 11.99 -12.14 5.80
CA GLY A 26 13.36 -12.66 5.72
C GLY A 26 13.82 -13.05 4.32
N ALA A 27 13.24 -12.48 3.26
CA ALA A 27 13.73 -12.70 1.91
C ALA A 27 15.16 -12.17 1.74
N SER A 28 15.99 -13.00 1.11
CA SER A 28 17.44 -12.80 0.96
C SER A 28 17.80 -12.01 -0.30
N GLY A 29 16.86 -11.85 -1.23
CA GLY A 29 17.09 -10.98 -2.38
C GLY A 29 15.84 -10.56 -3.15
N PHE A 30 15.96 -9.44 -3.87
CA PHE A 30 14.92 -8.90 -4.75
C PHE A 30 15.46 -8.49 -6.11
N LEU A 31 14.86 -9.06 -7.15
CA LEU A 31 15.15 -8.79 -8.54
C LEU A 31 13.87 -8.42 -9.29
N LEU A 32 14.04 -7.78 -10.44
CA LEU A 32 12.93 -7.38 -11.28
C LEU A 32 12.71 -8.41 -12.38
N LYS A 33 11.46 -8.60 -12.82
CA LYS A 33 11.15 -9.60 -13.86
C LYS A 33 11.85 -9.36 -15.21
N HIS A 34 12.29 -8.13 -15.48
CA HIS A 34 13.06 -7.75 -16.67
C HIS A 34 14.58 -7.71 -16.43
N THR A 35 15.05 -8.16 -15.26
CA THR A 35 16.49 -8.32 -15.00
C THR A 35 17.06 -9.31 -16.03
N PRO A 36 18.16 -8.96 -16.72
CA PRO A 36 18.78 -9.85 -17.70
C PRO A 36 19.15 -11.21 -17.08
N PRO A 37 19.04 -12.35 -17.80
CA PRO A 37 19.32 -13.67 -17.24
C PRO A 37 20.70 -13.80 -16.58
N ALA A 38 21.73 -13.17 -17.15
CA ALA A 38 23.08 -13.17 -16.59
C ALA A 38 23.15 -12.49 -15.21
N GLU A 39 22.38 -11.42 -15.00
CA GLU A 39 22.30 -10.71 -13.71
C GLU A 39 21.51 -11.52 -12.68
N ILE A 40 20.51 -12.30 -13.11
CA ILE A 40 19.79 -13.25 -12.23
C ILE A 40 20.74 -14.33 -11.72
N LEU A 41 21.58 -14.91 -12.59
CA LEU A 41 22.57 -15.93 -12.21
C LEU A 41 23.59 -15.39 -11.20
N ARG A 42 24.08 -14.16 -11.41
CA ARG A 42 24.97 -13.48 -10.46
C ARG A 42 24.30 -13.25 -9.11
N ALA A 43 23.05 -12.84 -9.11
CA ALA A 43 22.27 -12.63 -7.90
C ALA A 43 22.05 -13.92 -7.11
N ILE A 44 21.77 -15.04 -7.79
CA ILE A 44 21.65 -16.36 -7.16
C ILE A 44 22.97 -16.76 -6.48
N ALA A 45 24.10 -16.61 -7.19
CA ALA A 45 25.41 -16.97 -6.64
C ALA A 45 25.77 -16.16 -5.39
N ARG A 46 25.43 -14.86 -5.36
CA ARG A 46 25.69 -13.98 -4.21
C ARG A 46 24.81 -14.32 -3.01
N VAL A 47 23.52 -14.53 -3.24
CA VAL A 47 22.59 -14.92 -2.16
C VAL A 47 22.95 -16.29 -1.58
N ALA A 48 23.37 -17.24 -2.43
CA ALA A 48 23.88 -18.53 -1.96
C ALA A 48 25.18 -18.42 -1.14
N ALA A 49 25.94 -17.33 -1.28
CA ALA A 49 27.11 -17.01 -0.45
C ALA A 49 26.75 -16.25 0.84
N GLY A 50 25.45 -16.05 1.13
CA GLY A 50 24.97 -15.29 2.28
C GLY A 50 25.00 -13.77 2.08
N GLU A 51 25.22 -13.29 0.85
CA GLU A 51 25.17 -11.86 0.53
C GLU A 51 23.77 -11.45 0.08
N PRO A 52 23.03 -10.62 0.84
CA PRO A 52 21.74 -10.14 0.40
C PRO A 52 21.87 -9.24 -0.82
N ILE A 53 20.96 -9.37 -1.78
CA ILE A 53 20.99 -8.58 -3.02
C ILE A 53 19.66 -7.85 -3.27
N LEU A 54 19.75 -6.55 -3.50
CA LEU A 54 18.61 -5.72 -3.89
C LEU A 54 18.95 -5.02 -5.20
N SER A 55 18.03 -5.11 -6.18
CA SER A 55 18.16 -4.32 -7.40
C SER A 55 18.17 -2.81 -7.09
N PRO A 56 18.89 -1.97 -7.87
CA PRO A 56 18.97 -0.53 -7.64
C PRO A 56 17.61 0.17 -7.50
N THR A 57 16.61 -0.26 -8.28
CA THR A 57 15.26 0.33 -8.21
C THR A 57 14.54 -0.06 -6.92
N VAL A 58 14.68 -1.31 -6.46
CA VAL A 58 14.15 -1.76 -5.17
C VAL A 58 14.82 -1.01 -4.02
N THR A 59 16.15 -0.84 -4.07
CA THR A 59 16.91 -0.06 -3.09
C THR A 59 16.44 1.39 -3.03
N ARG A 60 16.26 2.06 -4.18
CA ARG A 60 15.78 3.44 -4.24
C ARG A 60 14.38 3.59 -3.63
N ARG A 61 13.48 2.63 -3.87
CA ARG A 61 12.13 2.63 -3.28
C ARG A 61 12.16 2.38 -1.78
N LEU A 62 12.97 1.45 -1.29
CA LEU A 62 13.19 1.27 0.14
C LEU A 62 13.67 2.56 0.80
N ILE A 63 14.67 3.21 0.21
CA ILE A 63 15.15 4.51 0.70
C ILE A 63 14.01 5.52 0.69
N ALA A 64 13.23 5.63 -0.38
CA ALA A 64 12.10 6.57 -0.44
C ALA A 64 11.01 6.26 0.61
N HIS A 65 10.76 4.99 0.90
CA HIS A 65 9.76 4.56 1.87
C HIS A 65 10.25 4.71 3.33
N LEU A 66 11.55 4.55 3.55
CA LEU A 66 12.21 4.76 4.85
C LEU A 66 12.54 6.23 5.11
N SER A 67 12.59 7.06 4.05
CA SER A 67 12.79 8.50 4.17
C SER A 67 11.47 9.16 4.55
N ASP A 68 11.53 10.13 5.46
CA ASP A 68 10.39 10.91 5.95
C ASP A 68 9.61 11.61 4.80
N THR A 69 10.29 11.87 3.67
CA THR A 69 9.72 12.40 2.44
C THR A 69 8.65 11.49 1.80
N GLY A 70 8.76 10.17 1.91
CA GLY A 70 7.77 9.24 1.38
C GLY A 70 6.48 9.23 2.20
N ALA A 71 6.60 9.32 3.53
CA ALA A 71 5.44 9.44 4.42
C ALA A 71 4.75 10.80 4.24
N ALA A 72 5.51 11.89 4.23
CA ALA A 72 4.98 13.23 4.00
C ALA A 72 4.29 13.38 2.63
N ALA A 73 4.87 12.81 1.57
CA ALA A 73 4.25 12.83 0.24
C ALA A 73 2.93 12.05 0.20
N ARG A 74 2.87 10.86 0.82
CA ARG A 74 1.63 10.07 0.92
C ARG A 74 0.57 10.80 1.72
N GLN A 75 0.93 11.40 2.86
CA GLN A 75 0.00 12.19 3.68
C GLN A 75 -0.52 13.42 2.92
N GLN A 76 0.34 14.12 2.19
CA GLN A 76 -0.05 15.27 1.39
C GLN A 76 -1.00 14.86 0.25
N HIS A 77 -0.72 13.75 -0.43
CA HIS A 77 -1.58 13.21 -1.47
C HIS A 77 -2.95 12.81 -0.91
N ALA A 78 -2.97 12.07 0.20
CA ALA A 78 -4.20 11.65 0.85
C ALA A 78 -5.05 12.84 1.33
N THR A 79 -4.42 13.85 1.93
CA THR A 79 -5.09 15.08 2.35
C THR A 79 -5.70 15.80 1.15
N THR A 80 -4.94 15.95 0.05
CA THR A 80 -5.41 16.59 -1.18
C THR A 80 -6.59 15.84 -1.81
N ALA A 81 -6.55 14.51 -1.85
CA ALA A 81 -7.64 13.69 -2.36
C ALA A 81 -8.92 13.86 -1.51
N LEU A 82 -8.80 13.84 -0.18
CA LEU A 82 -9.94 14.03 0.72
C LEU A 82 -10.55 15.43 0.62
N HIS A 83 -9.79 16.46 0.24
CA HIS A 83 -10.33 17.80 -0.02
C HIS A 83 -11.20 17.91 -1.27
N GLN A 84 -11.16 16.92 -2.17
CA GLN A 84 -12.05 16.86 -3.35
C GLN A 84 -13.45 16.31 -3.01
N LEU A 85 -13.59 15.70 -1.83
CA LEU A 85 -14.87 15.19 -1.34
C LEU A 85 -15.70 16.32 -0.72
N SER A 86 -17.02 16.22 -0.84
CA SER A 86 -17.90 17.03 0.01
C SER A 86 -17.70 16.67 1.48
N GLU A 87 -18.08 17.56 2.39
CA GLU A 87 -18.00 17.31 3.84
C GLU A 87 -18.60 15.95 4.22
N ARG A 88 -19.77 15.65 3.66
CA ARG A 88 -20.47 14.41 3.93
C ARG A 88 -19.79 13.16 3.37
N GLU A 89 -19.22 13.26 2.18
CA GLU A 89 -18.41 12.18 1.60
C GLU A 89 -17.13 11.95 2.41
N ARG A 90 -16.51 13.02 2.92
CA ARG A 90 -15.33 12.95 3.77
C ARG A 90 -15.63 12.25 5.09
N GLU A 91 -16.74 12.57 5.75
CA GLU A 91 -17.19 11.87 6.96
C GLU A 91 -17.37 10.36 6.73
N VAL A 92 -18.02 9.99 5.61
CA VAL A 92 -18.18 8.58 5.22
C VAL A 92 -16.83 7.92 4.96
N ALA A 93 -15.92 8.58 4.24
CA ALA A 93 -14.57 8.07 3.97
C ALA A 93 -13.76 7.83 5.26
N ILE A 94 -13.82 8.76 6.22
CA ILE A 94 -13.17 8.62 7.53
C ILE A 94 -13.75 7.45 8.32
N ALA A 95 -15.08 7.32 8.34
CA ALA A 95 -15.74 6.22 9.05
C ALA A 95 -15.42 4.85 8.41
N VAL A 96 -15.31 4.79 7.08
CA VAL A 96 -14.78 3.63 6.36
C VAL A 96 -13.34 3.33 6.79
N GLY A 97 -12.48 4.35 6.88
CA GLY A 97 -11.09 4.19 7.34
C GLY A 97 -10.96 3.69 8.77
N ARG A 98 -11.93 4.01 9.63
CA ARG A 98 -12.04 3.46 10.99
C ARG A 98 -12.60 2.03 11.04
N GLY A 99 -12.82 1.39 9.90
CA GLY A 99 -13.28 0.01 9.80
C GLY A 99 -14.79 -0.19 10.03
N LYS A 100 -15.57 0.89 10.15
CA LYS A 100 -17.02 0.78 10.41
C LYS A 100 -17.74 0.17 9.23
N SER A 101 -18.77 -0.63 9.47
CA SER A 101 -19.69 -1.15 8.46
C SER A 101 -20.67 -0.09 7.96
N ASN A 102 -21.35 -0.32 6.84
CA ASN A 102 -22.34 0.64 6.33
C ASN A 102 -23.52 0.86 7.29
N ALA A 103 -23.85 -0.13 8.12
CA ALA A 103 -24.92 -0.01 9.12
C ALA A 103 -24.49 0.88 10.29
N GLU A 104 -23.24 0.73 10.77
CA GLU A 104 -22.68 1.60 11.80
C GLU A 104 -22.54 3.04 11.31
N ILE A 105 -22.03 3.23 10.09
CA ILE A 105 -21.94 4.56 9.46
C ILE A 105 -23.33 5.19 9.32
N ALA A 106 -24.32 4.41 8.89
CA ALA A 106 -25.70 4.87 8.78
C ALA A 106 -26.25 5.36 10.13
N GLY A 107 -26.01 4.60 11.20
CA GLY A 107 -26.42 4.95 12.56
C GLY A 107 -25.73 6.22 13.07
N GLU A 108 -24.40 6.29 12.97
CA GLU A 108 -23.62 7.43 13.49
C GLU A 108 -23.86 8.72 12.72
N LEU A 109 -24.05 8.60 11.42
CA LEU A 109 -24.27 9.76 10.58
C LEU A 109 -25.76 10.06 10.42
N PHE A 110 -26.69 9.33 11.03
CA PHE A 110 -28.13 9.56 10.88
C PHE A 110 -28.60 9.56 9.41
N MET A 111 -28.18 8.56 8.65
CA MET A 111 -28.59 8.37 7.25
C MET A 111 -29.01 6.93 6.97
N SER A 112 -29.68 6.67 5.84
CA SER A 112 -30.01 5.29 5.46
C SER A 112 -28.76 4.53 4.98
N VAL A 113 -28.76 3.19 5.12
CA VAL A 113 -27.69 2.33 4.57
C VAL A 113 -27.56 2.49 3.05
N ALA A 114 -28.66 2.73 2.34
CA ALA A 114 -28.65 3.00 0.90
C ALA A 114 -27.92 4.32 0.58
N THR A 115 -28.13 5.36 1.41
CA THR A 115 -27.43 6.65 1.30
C THR A 115 -25.92 6.48 1.53
N VAL A 116 -25.51 5.67 2.52
CA VAL A 116 -24.08 5.35 2.74
C VAL A 116 -23.48 4.68 1.50
N LYS A 117 -24.15 3.67 0.93
CA LYS A 117 -23.68 2.98 -0.29
C LYS A 117 -23.53 3.97 -1.46
N ALA A 118 -24.47 4.90 -1.62
CA ALA A 118 -24.40 5.92 -2.64
C ALA A 118 -23.19 6.87 -2.44
N HIS A 119 -22.92 7.28 -1.20
CA HIS A 119 -21.72 8.07 -0.90
C HIS A 119 -20.43 7.29 -1.21
N ILE A 120 -20.33 6.03 -0.79
CA ILE A 120 -19.17 5.18 -1.09
C ILE A 120 -18.95 5.06 -2.61
N SER A 121 -20.01 4.82 -3.37
CA SER A 121 -19.92 4.76 -4.83
C SER A 121 -19.44 6.08 -5.44
N ARG A 122 -19.90 7.23 -4.94
CA ARG A 122 -19.43 8.55 -5.42
C ARG A 122 -17.97 8.80 -5.04
N ILE A 123 -17.54 8.37 -3.85
CA ILE A 123 -16.14 8.48 -3.41
C ILE A 123 -15.24 7.67 -4.35
N PHE A 124 -15.61 6.43 -4.67
CA PHE A 124 -14.89 5.60 -5.64
C PHE A 124 -14.74 6.31 -6.99
N THR A 125 -15.83 6.84 -7.53
CA THR A 125 -15.79 7.55 -8.81
C THR A 125 -14.97 8.85 -8.74
N LYS A 126 -15.14 9.67 -7.69
CA LYS A 126 -14.44 10.96 -7.57
C LYS A 126 -12.94 10.80 -7.38
N LEU A 127 -12.51 9.79 -6.65
CA LEU A 127 -11.11 9.57 -6.29
C LEU A 127 -10.42 8.50 -7.14
N ASP A 128 -11.10 7.99 -8.17
CA ASP A 128 -10.64 6.89 -9.02
C ASP A 128 -10.18 5.65 -8.22
N LEU A 129 -11.00 5.27 -7.23
CA LEU A 129 -10.75 4.13 -6.36
C LEU A 129 -11.71 2.98 -6.70
N ASN A 130 -11.22 1.76 -6.56
CA ASN A 130 -11.91 0.54 -6.99
C ASN A 130 -12.51 -0.24 -5.82
N ASN A 131 -12.08 0.01 -4.57
CA ASN A 131 -12.58 -0.73 -3.43
C ASN A 131 -12.50 0.04 -2.10
N ARG A 132 -13.22 -0.51 -1.10
CA ARG A 132 -13.29 0.05 0.27
C ARG A 132 -11.92 0.11 0.94
N THR A 133 -11.07 -0.88 0.70
CA THR A 133 -9.73 -0.95 1.30
C THR A 133 -8.86 0.21 0.87
N GLN A 134 -8.96 0.64 -0.39
CA GLN A 134 -8.25 1.84 -0.88
C GLN A 134 -8.74 3.12 -0.20
N VAL A 135 -10.05 3.26 0.04
CA VAL A 135 -10.59 4.39 0.83
C VAL A 135 -10.06 4.35 2.27
N ALA A 136 -9.98 3.17 2.86
CA ALA A 136 -9.46 3.02 4.22
C ALA A 136 -7.97 3.38 4.31
N LEU A 137 -7.16 2.93 3.35
CA LEU A 137 -5.74 3.29 3.25
C LEU A 137 -5.56 4.79 3.06
N LEU A 138 -6.39 5.43 2.21
CA LEU A 138 -6.35 6.87 2.01
C LEU A 138 -6.65 7.65 3.30
N ALA A 139 -7.67 7.24 4.06
CA ALA A 139 -8.03 7.88 5.33
C ALA A 139 -6.92 7.68 6.39
N HIS A 140 -6.29 6.52 6.40
CA HIS A 140 -5.14 6.23 7.27
C HIS A 140 -3.92 7.08 6.90
N ASP A 141 -3.57 7.17 5.63
CA ASP A 141 -2.43 7.96 5.15
C ASP A 141 -2.65 9.47 5.40
N ALA A 142 -3.90 9.93 5.46
CA ALA A 142 -4.24 11.30 5.89
C ALA A 142 -4.15 11.52 7.42
N GLY A 143 -3.91 10.46 8.21
CA GLY A 143 -3.84 10.54 9.67
C GLY A 143 -5.19 10.70 10.37
N LEU A 144 -6.30 10.29 9.73
CA LEU A 144 -7.67 10.54 10.23
C LEU A 144 -8.33 9.33 10.93
N THR A 145 -7.61 8.21 11.01
CA THR A 145 -8.09 6.93 11.55
C THR A 145 -7.40 6.54 12.87
N GLY A 146 -6.53 7.42 13.41
CA GLY A 146 -5.89 7.27 14.72
C GLY A 146 -6.74 7.82 15.86
#